data_AF-A0A015K7R7-F1
#
_entry.id   AF-A0A015K7R7-F1
#
_cell.length_a   1.000
_cell.length_b   1.000
_cell.length_c   1.000
_cell.angle_alpha   90.00
_cell.angle_beta   90.00
_cell.angle_gamma   90.00
#
_symmetry.space_group_name_H-M   'P 1'
#
loop_
_entity.id
_entity.type
_entity.pdbx_description
1 polymer ?
#
loop_
_entity_poly.entity_id
_entity_poly.type
_entity_poly.pdbx_seq_one_letter_code
_entity_poly.pdbx_strand_id
1 'polypeptide(L)'
;MNSILPSQIKNKIKREEVHARQRQEKNRRKLELRLQRRKEEAEDPSKKEERLAKNVPKTLENTREFDETIVDAEDTEVFEDEASDEFSSYFKGISPKMLITTSKRPSKFTYEFASELIDIFPNSQFVKRGSKFSIKQIIGFCTNRDYTDVLVVNEDKKVPYAITLIHLPDGPTAYFKLTSIKLNHEIQGHGRSSCHKPELILNNFNTRLGHTIGRWLQALFPHVPEFQGRQVATFHNQRDFIFFRRHRVRIKLSYKKLVRDLR
;
A
#
# COMPACT_ATOMS: atom_id res chain seq x y z
N MET A 1 -29.92 -11.45 -43.87
CA MET A 1 -29.50 -10.11 -44.34
C MET A 1 -28.02 -9.94 -44.06
N ASN A 2 -27.19 -9.82 -45.10
CA ASN A 2 -25.75 -9.59 -44.93
C ASN A 2 -25.54 -8.19 -44.33
N SER A 3 -25.31 -8.12 -43.02
CA SER A 3 -24.97 -6.87 -42.35
C SER A 3 -23.60 -6.42 -42.86
N ILE A 4 -23.57 -5.33 -43.62
CA ILE A 4 -22.33 -4.73 -44.12
C ILE A 4 -21.45 -4.40 -42.91
N LEU A 5 -20.26 -5.00 -42.87
CA LEU A 5 -19.31 -4.73 -41.80
C LEU A 5 -18.77 -3.30 -41.98
N PRO A 6 -18.69 -2.47 -40.93
CA PRO A 6 -18.15 -1.12 -41.05
C PRO A 6 -16.75 -1.10 -41.68
N SER A 7 -15.94 -2.13 -41.44
CA SER A 7 -14.60 -2.30 -42.02
C SER A 7 -14.58 -2.41 -43.55
N GLN A 8 -15.69 -2.79 -44.19
CA GLN A 8 -15.80 -2.91 -45.64
C GLN A 8 -16.16 -1.58 -46.31
N ILE A 9 -16.55 -0.56 -45.54
CA ILE A 9 -16.98 0.74 -46.06
C ILE A 9 -15.76 1.68 -46.20
N LYS A 10 -15.32 1.93 -47.44
CA LYS A 10 -14.18 2.83 -47.71
C LYS A 10 -14.43 4.27 -47.27
N ASN A 11 -15.65 4.80 -47.46
CA ASN A 11 -16.01 6.16 -47.05
C ASN A 11 -16.06 6.30 -45.52
N LYS A 12 -15.28 7.24 -44.95
CA LYS A 12 -15.17 7.47 -43.50
C LYS A 12 -16.51 7.87 -42.87
N ILE A 13 -17.22 8.83 -43.46
CA ILE A 13 -18.48 9.37 -42.92
C ILE A 13 -19.54 8.27 -42.85
N LYS A 14 -19.73 7.52 -43.94
CA LYS A 14 -20.68 6.40 -43.96
C LYS A 14 -20.28 5.27 -43.01
N ARG A 15 -18.98 4.99 -42.85
CA ARG A 15 -18.47 3.99 -41.92
C ARG A 15 -18.74 4.35 -40.46
N GLU A 16 -18.51 5.60 -40.09
CA GLU A 16 -18.82 6.11 -38.73
C GLU A 16 -20.31 6.06 -38.43
N GLU A 17 -21.16 6.45 -39.38
CA GLU A 17 -22.63 6.39 -39.22
C GLU A 17 -23.13 4.96 -39.01
N VAL A 18 -22.69 4.01 -39.85
CA VAL A 18 -23.07 2.60 -39.73
C VAL A 18 -22.57 2.00 -38.43
N HIS A 19 -21.34 2.31 -38.01
CA HIS A 19 -20.80 1.85 -36.73
C HIS A 19 -21.58 2.43 -35.53
N ALA A 20 -21.95 3.71 -35.58
CA ALA A 20 -22.76 4.35 -34.54
C ALA A 20 -24.14 3.69 -34.42
N ARG A 21 -24.80 3.43 -35.56
CA ARG A 21 -26.10 2.73 -35.60
C ARG A 21 -25.99 1.31 -35.03
N GLN A 22 -24.99 0.53 -35.45
CA GLN A 22 -24.75 -0.81 -34.91
C GLN A 22 -24.45 -0.78 -33.40
N ARG A 23 -23.72 0.22 -32.91
CA ARG A 23 -23.46 0.39 -31.46
C ARG A 23 -24.74 0.71 -30.70
N GLN A 24 -25.61 1.59 -31.23
CA GLN A 24 -26.90 1.91 -30.62
C GLN A 24 -27.81 0.68 -30.57
N GLU A 25 -27.94 -0.06 -31.65
CA GLU A 25 -28.74 -1.30 -31.70
C GLU A 25 -28.20 -2.36 -30.74
N LYS A 26 -26.88 -2.55 -30.68
CA LYS A 26 -26.23 -3.46 -29.72
C LYS A 26 -26.49 -3.03 -28.28
N ASN A 27 -26.46 -1.74 -27.98
CA ASN A 27 -26.76 -1.22 -26.64
C ASN A 27 -28.24 -1.41 -26.27
N ARG A 28 -29.16 -1.14 -27.20
CA ARG A 28 -30.60 -1.37 -27.01
C ARG A 28 -30.90 -2.84 -26.74
N ARG A 29 -30.37 -3.75 -27.56
CA ARG A 29 -30.50 -5.20 -27.36
C ARG A 29 -29.91 -5.66 -26.03
N LYS A 30 -28.75 -5.14 -25.62
CA LYS A 30 -28.15 -5.44 -24.31
C LYS A 30 -29.02 -4.96 -23.15
N LEU A 31 -29.67 -3.80 -23.29
CA LEU A 31 -30.58 -3.26 -22.28
C LEU A 31 -31.84 -4.11 -22.15
N GLU A 32 -32.47 -4.45 -23.27
CA GLU A 32 -33.66 -5.32 -23.32
C GLU A 32 -33.39 -6.67 -22.63
N LEU A 33 -32.27 -7.32 -22.95
CA LEU A 33 -31.83 -8.56 -22.31
C LEU A 33 -31.58 -8.40 -20.80
N ARG A 34 -31.04 -7.26 -20.36
CA ARG A 34 -30.84 -6.97 -18.92
C ARG A 34 -32.18 -6.78 -18.20
N LEU A 35 -33.16 -6.16 -18.84
CA LEU A 35 -34.48 -5.93 -18.28
C LEU A 35 -35.30 -7.22 -18.20
N GLN A 36 -35.29 -8.04 -19.26
CA GLN A 36 -35.90 -9.37 -19.25
C GLN A 36 -35.31 -10.24 -18.14
N ARG A 37 -33.98 -10.33 -18.08
CA ARG A 37 -33.28 -11.04 -17.00
C ARG A 37 -33.64 -10.53 -15.61
N ARG A 38 -33.77 -9.21 -15.42
CA ARG A 38 -34.17 -8.65 -14.12
C ARG A 38 -35.56 -9.12 -13.72
N LYS A 39 -36.50 -9.27 -14.66
CA LYS A 39 -37.84 -9.80 -14.39
C LYS A 39 -37.76 -11.27 -13.98
N GLU A 40 -37.03 -12.09 -14.76
CA GLU A 40 -36.81 -13.51 -14.46
C GLU A 40 -36.13 -13.74 -13.11
N GLU A 41 -35.12 -12.93 -12.76
CA GLU A 41 -34.42 -12.98 -11.46
C GLU A 41 -35.27 -12.45 -10.29
N ALA A 42 -36.30 -11.64 -10.56
CA ALA A 42 -37.23 -11.16 -9.54
C ALA A 42 -38.33 -12.19 -9.25
N GLU A 43 -38.74 -12.94 -10.27
CA GLU A 43 -39.66 -14.08 -10.12
C GLU A 43 -38.96 -15.27 -9.44
N ASP A 44 -37.69 -15.51 -9.77
CA ASP A 44 -36.91 -16.62 -9.22
C ASP A 44 -35.47 -16.17 -8.84
N PRO A 45 -35.20 -15.95 -7.54
CA PRO A 45 -33.89 -15.54 -7.05
C PRO A 45 -32.76 -16.56 -7.34
N SER A 46 -33.07 -17.85 -7.50
CA SER A 46 -32.06 -18.90 -7.70
C SER A 46 -31.27 -18.70 -9.00
N LYS A 47 -31.95 -18.28 -10.08
CA LYS A 47 -31.34 -17.97 -11.39
C LYS A 47 -30.28 -16.87 -11.30
N LYS A 48 -30.43 -15.93 -10.35
CA LYS A 48 -29.45 -14.87 -10.12
C LYS A 48 -28.18 -15.42 -9.51
N GLU A 49 -28.29 -16.31 -8.53
CA GLU A 49 -27.17 -16.96 -7.86
C GLU A 49 -26.41 -17.85 -8.85
N GLU A 50 -27.11 -18.69 -9.62
CA GLU A 50 -26.53 -19.52 -10.68
C GLU A 50 -25.77 -18.67 -11.70
N ARG A 51 -26.33 -17.53 -12.11
CA ARG A 51 -25.67 -16.63 -13.06
C ARG A 51 -24.41 -16.02 -12.46
N LEU A 52 -24.45 -15.56 -11.21
CA LEU A 52 -23.29 -14.95 -10.56
C LEU A 52 -22.17 -15.98 -10.35
N ALA A 53 -22.53 -17.22 -10.00
CA ALA A 53 -21.58 -18.33 -9.91
C ALA A 53 -20.97 -18.68 -11.28
N LYS A 54 -21.77 -18.68 -12.35
CA LYS A 54 -21.29 -19.00 -13.71
C LYS A 54 -20.47 -17.88 -14.35
N ASN A 55 -20.88 -16.63 -14.17
CA ASN A 55 -20.30 -15.46 -14.83
C ASN A 55 -19.42 -14.64 -13.87
N VAL A 56 -18.38 -15.27 -13.32
CA VAL A 56 -17.38 -14.55 -12.54
C VAL A 56 -16.57 -13.65 -13.47
N PRO A 57 -16.52 -12.32 -13.23
CA PRO A 57 -15.70 -11.43 -14.03
C PRO A 57 -14.22 -11.78 -13.86
N LYS A 58 -13.51 -11.91 -14.98
CA LYS A 58 -12.05 -12.04 -14.98
C LYS A 58 -11.43 -10.70 -14.60
N THR A 59 -11.06 -10.55 -13.33
CA THR A 59 -10.25 -9.44 -12.83
C THR A 59 -8.78 -9.85 -12.83
N LEU A 60 -7.85 -8.90 -12.88
CA LEU A 60 -6.42 -9.22 -12.82
C LEU A 60 -6.02 -9.97 -11.54
N GLU A 61 -6.70 -9.73 -10.42
CA GLU A 61 -6.44 -10.46 -9.16
C GLU A 61 -6.89 -11.92 -9.28
N ASN A 62 -8.05 -12.17 -9.90
CA ASN A 62 -8.58 -13.53 -10.07
C ASN A 62 -7.81 -14.35 -11.11
N THR A 63 -7.14 -13.68 -12.06
CA THR A 63 -6.36 -14.33 -13.12
C THR A 63 -4.87 -14.27 -12.85
N ARG A 64 -4.44 -14.04 -11.61
CA ARG A 64 -3.03 -14.02 -11.24
C ARG A 64 -2.45 -15.43 -11.39
N GLU A 65 -1.24 -15.50 -11.93
CA GLU A 65 -0.47 -16.74 -11.98
C GLU A 65 -0.11 -17.16 -10.54
N PHE A 66 -0.27 -18.45 -10.25
CA PHE A 66 0.10 -18.97 -8.94
C PHE A 66 1.61 -18.82 -8.75
N ASP A 67 1.99 -18.26 -7.60
CA ASP A 67 3.37 -18.05 -7.21
C ASP A 67 3.71 -19.09 -6.15
N GLU A 68 4.73 -19.91 -6.41
CA GLU A 68 5.16 -20.98 -5.51
C GLU A 68 5.70 -20.45 -4.17
N THR A 69 6.07 -19.17 -4.11
CA THR A 69 6.60 -18.54 -2.90
C THR A 69 5.52 -18.03 -1.94
N ILE A 70 4.24 -18.24 -2.25
CA ILE A 70 3.13 -17.92 -1.34
C ILE A 70 3.24 -18.82 -0.11
N VAL A 71 3.29 -18.18 1.06
CA VAL A 71 3.42 -18.85 2.35
C VAL A 71 2.06 -19.37 2.78
N ASP A 72 2.02 -20.66 3.13
CA ASP A 72 0.90 -21.24 3.85
C ASP A 72 1.07 -20.97 5.35
N ALA A 73 -0.04 -20.65 6.03
CA ALA A 73 0.00 -20.23 7.44
C ALA A 73 0.50 -21.31 8.42
N GLU A 74 0.61 -22.56 7.97
CA GLU A 74 1.05 -23.72 8.76
C GLU A 74 2.43 -24.24 8.33
N ASP A 75 3.14 -23.51 7.47
CA ASP A 75 4.48 -23.92 7.00
C ASP A 75 5.53 -23.77 8.12
N THR A 76 6.04 -24.90 8.61
CA THR A 76 7.03 -24.96 9.70
C THR A 76 8.35 -24.30 9.34
N GLU A 77 8.77 -24.37 8.07
CA GLU A 77 10.04 -23.76 7.61
C GLU A 77 10.01 -22.25 7.81
N VAL A 78 8.89 -21.61 7.47
CA VAL A 78 8.73 -20.17 7.60
C VAL A 78 8.76 -19.73 9.06
N PHE A 79 8.17 -20.49 9.99
CA PHE A 79 8.25 -20.16 11.41
C PHE A 79 9.67 -20.22 11.96
N GLU A 80 10.48 -21.19 11.51
CA GLU A 80 11.89 -21.32 11.91
C GLU A 80 12.74 -20.18 11.34
N ASP A 81 12.51 -19.82 10.07
CA ASP A 81 13.12 -18.65 9.44
C ASP A 81 12.79 -17.38 10.21
N GLU A 82 11.51 -17.15 10.50
CA GLU A 82 11.03 -15.99 11.25
C GLU A 82 11.59 -15.91 12.69
N ALA A 83 11.86 -17.05 13.33
CA ALA A 83 12.41 -17.09 14.67
C ALA A 83 13.91 -16.74 14.73
N SER A 84 14.64 -17.01 13.64
CA SER A 84 16.10 -16.86 13.53
C SER A 84 16.54 -15.60 12.78
N ASP A 85 15.61 -14.96 12.07
CA ASP A 85 15.72 -13.70 11.34
C ASP A 85 16.45 -12.56 12.11
N GLU A 86 17.04 -11.62 11.36
CA GLU A 86 17.72 -10.44 11.89
C GLU A 86 16.79 -9.60 12.78
N PHE A 87 15.49 -9.60 12.49
CA PHE A 87 14.47 -8.87 13.26
C PHE A 87 14.03 -9.59 14.54
N SER A 88 14.46 -10.83 14.80
CA SER A 88 14.01 -11.62 15.96
C SER A 88 14.25 -10.91 17.31
N SER A 89 15.30 -10.11 17.42
CA SER A 89 15.63 -9.30 18.60
C SER A 89 14.53 -8.29 18.94
N TYR A 90 13.85 -7.77 17.93
CA TYR A 90 12.76 -6.83 18.06
C TYR A 90 11.53 -7.44 18.73
N PHE A 91 11.11 -8.60 18.21
CA PHE A 91 9.95 -9.34 18.68
C PHE A 91 10.15 -9.91 20.10
N LYS A 92 11.40 -9.97 20.59
CA LYS A 92 11.74 -10.28 21.98
C LYS A 92 11.51 -9.11 22.95
N GLY A 93 11.14 -7.93 22.46
CA GLY A 93 10.73 -6.78 23.28
C GLY A 93 11.69 -5.58 23.26
N ILE A 94 12.68 -5.55 22.36
CA ILE A 94 13.54 -4.39 22.17
C ILE A 94 12.74 -3.28 21.48
N SER A 95 12.78 -2.06 22.02
CA SER A 95 12.09 -0.92 21.41
C SER A 95 12.87 -0.39 20.20
N PRO A 96 12.20 -0.03 19.08
CA PRO A 96 12.89 0.50 17.91
C PRO A 96 13.45 1.89 18.23
N LYS A 97 14.60 2.19 17.64
CA LYS A 97 15.20 3.52 17.68
C LYS A 97 15.71 3.84 16.29
N MET A 98 14.99 4.73 15.60
CA MET A 98 15.24 5.02 14.20
C MET A 98 15.84 6.41 14.00
N LEU A 99 16.88 6.50 13.16
CA LEU A 99 17.39 7.78 12.67
C LEU A 99 16.76 8.10 11.31
N ILE A 100 16.10 9.25 11.20
CA ILE A 100 15.63 9.78 9.92
C ILE A 100 16.64 10.85 9.46
N THR A 101 17.15 10.69 8.25
CA THR A 101 18.04 11.67 7.61
C THR A 101 17.70 11.84 6.13
N THR A 102 18.34 12.80 5.48
CA THR A 102 18.08 13.16 4.08
C THR A 102 19.31 12.93 3.21
N SER A 103 19.13 13.08 1.90
CA SER A 103 20.22 13.30 0.94
C SER A 103 21.01 14.59 1.27
N LYS A 104 22.12 14.79 0.56
CA LYS A 104 22.94 16.01 0.70
C LYS A 104 22.21 17.19 0.08
N ARG A 105 22.17 18.32 0.79
CA ARG A 105 21.55 19.59 0.34
C ARG A 105 20.08 19.41 -0.12
N PRO A 106 19.20 18.89 0.75
CA PRO A 106 17.81 18.65 0.38
C PRO A 106 17.03 19.98 0.27
N SER A 107 15.91 19.92 -0.44
CA SER A 107 14.93 20.98 -0.57
C SER A 107 14.09 21.15 0.70
N LYS A 108 13.40 22.29 0.78
CA LYS A 108 12.44 22.56 1.86
C LYS A 108 11.33 21.51 1.93
N PHE A 109 10.82 21.10 0.76
CA PHE A 109 9.75 20.12 0.68
C PHE A 109 10.18 18.75 1.23
N THR A 110 11.43 18.34 0.98
CA THR A 110 11.98 17.09 1.56
C THR A 110 12.13 17.18 3.08
N TYR A 111 12.46 18.35 3.63
CA TYR A 111 12.45 18.54 5.09
C TYR A 111 11.05 18.47 5.69
N GLU A 112 10.05 19.03 5.03
CA GLU A 112 8.65 18.93 5.44
C GLU A 112 8.19 17.46 5.41
N PHE A 113 8.50 16.73 4.34
CA PHE A 113 8.24 15.30 4.26
C PHE A 113 8.96 14.49 5.35
N ALA A 114 10.23 14.78 5.62
CA ALA A 114 10.97 14.13 6.70
C ALA A 114 10.35 14.41 8.08
N SER A 115 9.78 15.60 8.28
CA SER A 115 9.07 15.91 9.53
C SER A 115 7.78 15.11 9.71
N GLU A 116 7.05 14.84 8.62
CA GLU A 116 5.88 13.95 8.67
C GLU A 116 6.27 12.50 8.98
N LEU A 117 7.42 12.03 8.49
CA LEU A 117 7.94 10.70 8.82
C LEU A 117 8.26 10.56 10.32
N ILE A 118 8.73 11.63 10.98
CA ILE A 118 8.95 11.62 12.43
C ILE A 118 7.62 11.39 13.17
N ASP A 119 6.57 12.08 12.72
CA ASP A 119 5.25 11.94 13.33
C ASP A 119 4.65 10.55 13.10
N ILE A 120 5.01 9.87 12.01
CA ILE A 120 4.54 8.52 11.67
C ILE A 120 5.25 7.46 12.52
N PHE A 121 6.58 7.50 12.58
CA PHE A 121 7.38 6.48 13.23
C PHE A 121 7.73 6.89 14.66
N PRO A 122 7.21 6.18 15.68
CA PRO A 122 7.54 6.48 17.06
C PRO A 122 9.02 6.21 17.35
N ASN A 123 9.56 6.89 18.38
CA ASN A 123 10.98 6.80 18.76
C ASN A 123 11.97 7.15 17.63
N SER A 124 11.52 7.91 16.63
CA SER A 124 12.39 8.36 15.55
C SER A 124 13.01 9.72 15.87
N GLN A 125 14.26 9.91 15.46
CA GLN A 125 14.97 11.18 15.59
C GLN A 125 15.39 11.67 14.21
N PHE A 126 15.09 12.93 13.92
CA PHE A 126 15.56 13.57 12.69
C PHE A 126 16.89 14.29 12.87
N VAL A 127 17.84 13.99 11.99
CA VAL A 127 19.13 14.67 11.93
C VAL A 127 19.40 15.17 10.52
N LYS A 128 19.58 16.49 10.40
CA LYS A 128 19.96 17.14 9.14
C LYS A 128 21.34 16.68 8.71
N ARG A 129 21.43 16.18 7.48
CA ARG A 129 22.70 15.70 6.95
C ARG A 129 23.60 16.84 6.51
N GLY A 130 24.76 16.97 7.16
CA GLY A 130 25.83 17.87 6.71
C GLY A 130 26.46 17.40 5.39
N SER A 131 26.95 18.34 4.58
CA SER A 131 27.54 18.03 3.25
C SER A 131 28.76 17.10 3.30
N LYS A 132 29.45 17.03 4.44
CA LYS A 132 30.70 16.27 4.62
C LYS A 132 30.49 14.80 4.99
N PHE A 133 29.32 14.43 5.51
CA PHE A 133 29.09 13.09 6.04
C PHE A 133 28.65 12.10 4.95
N SER A 134 29.39 11.01 4.81
CA SER A 134 28.98 9.85 4.01
C SER A 134 27.95 8.99 4.76
N ILE A 135 27.18 8.17 4.04
CA ILE A 135 26.19 7.29 4.69
C ILE A 135 26.92 6.27 5.59
N LYS A 136 28.06 5.74 5.14
CA LYS A 136 28.91 4.84 5.93
C LYS A 136 29.35 5.43 7.28
N GLN A 137 29.71 6.71 7.30
CA GLN A 137 30.05 7.40 8.56
C GLN A 137 28.83 7.57 9.47
N ILE A 138 27.67 7.90 8.89
CA ILE A 138 26.41 8.02 9.64
C ILE A 138 26.06 6.67 10.27
N ILE A 139 26.16 5.58 9.51
CA ILE A 139 25.96 4.22 10.02
C ILE A 139 26.90 3.94 11.19
N GLY A 140 28.20 4.20 11.06
CA GLY A 140 29.15 4.03 12.19
C GLY A 140 28.76 4.84 13.44
N PHE A 141 28.25 6.07 13.26
CA PHE A 141 27.74 6.87 14.37
C PHE A 141 26.42 6.36 14.97
N CYS A 142 25.61 5.66 14.18
CA CYS A 142 24.34 5.06 14.59
C CYS A 142 24.58 3.77 15.36
N THR A 143 25.47 2.91 14.87
CA THR A 143 25.92 1.68 15.54
C THR A 143 26.50 2.00 16.92
N ASN A 144 27.35 3.04 17.03
CA ASN A 144 27.92 3.46 18.32
C ASN A 144 26.89 4.06 19.31
N ARG A 145 25.66 4.34 18.87
CA ARG A 145 24.58 4.93 19.69
C ARG A 145 23.36 4.02 19.78
N ASP A 146 23.53 2.75 19.43
CA ASP A 146 22.50 1.70 19.50
C ASP A 146 21.20 2.09 18.77
N TYR A 147 21.33 2.64 17.56
CA TYR A 147 20.19 2.77 16.65
C TYR A 147 19.88 1.44 15.99
N THR A 148 18.60 1.09 15.89
CA THR A 148 18.14 -0.13 15.23
C THR A 148 18.04 0.07 13.73
N ASP A 149 17.58 1.23 13.29
CA ASP A 149 17.28 1.49 11.88
C ASP A 149 17.70 2.90 11.46
N VAL A 150 18.10 3.03 10.20
CA VAL A 150 18.38 4.31 9.55
C VAL A 150 17.52 4.44 8.30
N LEU A 151 16.75 5.52 8.25
CA LEU A 151 15.90 5.88 7.11
C LEU A 151 16.49 7.11 6.42
N VAL A 152 16.89 6.94 5.16
CA VAL A 152 17.44 8.01 4.32
C VAL A 152 16.41 8.41 3.26
N VAL A 153 15.96 9.65 3.33
CA VAL A 153 15.09 10.25 2.30
C VAL A 153 15.94 10.77 1.16
N ASN A 154 15.79 10.18 -0.02
CA ASN A 154 16.46 10.59 -1.25
C ASN A 154 15.57 11.54 -2.06
N GLU A 155 16.20 12.55 -2.65
CA GLU A 155 15.55 13.61 -3.41
C GLU A 155 16.14 13.65 -4.82
N ASP A 156 15.27 13.84 -5.81
CA ASP A 156 15.64 14.20 -7.17
C ASP A 156 14.84 15.42 -7.61
N LYS A 157 15.50 16.38 -8.30
CA LYS A 157 14.86 17.61 -8.81
C LYS A 157 13.95 18.33 -7.80
N LYS A 158 14.39 18.46 -6.54
CA LYS A 158 13.65 19.11 -5.44
C LYS A 158 12.42 18.34 -4.93
N VAL A 159 12.21 17.11 -5.39
CA VAL A 159 11.09 16.24 -4.98
C VAL A 159 11.65 14.94 -4.37
N PRO A 160 11.15 14.49 -3.20
CA PRO A 160 11.50 13.20 -2.63
C PRO A 160 11.11 12.08 -3.60
N TYR A 161 12.08 11.25 -3.96
CA TYR A 161 11.94 10.22 -4.99
C TYR A 161 12.00 8.81 -4.40
N ALA A 162 12.79 8.59 -3.36
CA ALA A 162 12.98 7.27 -2.78
C ALA A 162 13.32 7.35 -1.30
N ILE A 163 13.08 6.26 -0.59
CA ILE A 163 13.51 6.04 0.78
C ILE A 163 14.43 4.83 0.79
N THR A 164 15.57 4.96 1.45
CA THR A 164 16.46 3.83 1.74
C THR A 164 16.35 3.53 3.22
N LEU A 165 15.85 2.34 3.55
CA LEU A 165 15.75 1.82 4.90
C LEU A 165 16.87 0.82 5.13
N ILE A 166 17.60 0.97 6.22
CA ILE A 166 18.76 0.15 6.56
C ILE A 166 18.59 -0.32 8.00
N HIS A 167 18.59 -1.63 8.21
CA HIS A 167 18.61 -2.22 9.54
C HIS A 167 20.06 -2.37 10.01
N LEU A 168 20.35 -1.99 11.26
CA LEU A 168 21.67 -2.00 11.86
C LEU A 168 21.76 -3.02 13.00
N PRO A 169 22.96 -3.55 13.33
CA PRO A 169 24.27 -3.23 12.76
C PRO A 169 24.58 -3.91 11.42
N ASP A 170 24.18 -5.17 11.25
CA ASP A 170 24.46 -6.00 10.06
C ASP A 170 23.15 -6.51 9.43
N GLY A 171 22.17 -5.61 9.30
CA GLY A 171 20.85 -5.96 8.80
C GLY A 171 20.65 -5.69 7.31
N PRO A 172 19.50 -6.09 6.77
CA PRO A 172 19.16 -5.86 5.37
C PRO A 172 18.98 -4.38 5.03
N THR A 173 19.07 -4.06 3.72
CA THR A 173 18.83 -2.73 3.16
C THR A 173 17.73 -2.80 2.11
N ALA A 174 16.70 -1.96 2.22
CA ALA A 174 15.61 -1.84 1.27
C ALA A 174 15.61 -0.45 0.63
N TYR A 175 15.45 -0.45 -0.69
CA TYR A 175 15.30 0.76 -1.47
C TYR A 175 13.87 0.85 -1.99
N PHE A 176 13.08 1.74 -1.40
CA PHE A 176 11.70 1.99 -1.81
C PHE A 176 11.64 3.20 -2.73
N LYS A 177 11.12 2.99 -3.95
CA LYS A 177 10.77 4.10 -4.83
C LYS A 177 9.44 4.69 -4.37
N LEU A 178 9.42 5.99 -4.12
CA LEU A 178 8.20 6.71 -3.78
C LEU A 178 7.46 7.14 -5.04
N THR A 179 6.16 6.90 -5.04
CA THR A 179 5.26 7.36 -6.10
C THR A 179 4.03 7.99 -5.48
N SER A 180 3.61 9.15 -5.99
CA SER A 180 2.40 9.86 -5.54
C SER A 180 2.42 10.19 -4.04
N ILE A 181 3.39 11.01 -3.63
CA ILE A 181 3.45 11.53 -2.27
C ILE A 181 2.39 12.63 -2.13
N LYS A 182 1.59 12.54 -1.07
CA LYS A 182 0.69 13.61 -0.64
C LYS A 182 0.98 13.92 0.81
N LEU A 183 1.26 15.18 1.07
CA LEU A 183 1.51 15.64 2.43
C LEU A 183 0.19 15.84 3.17
N ASN A 184 0.25 15.89 4.48
CA ASN A 184 -0.94 15.96 5.34
C ASN A 184 -1.82 17.17 5.06
N HIS A 185 -1.20 18.32 4.76
CA HIS A 185 -1.91 19.56 4.48
C HIS A 185 -2.67 19.54 3.15
N GLU A 186 -2.31 18.64 2.23
CA GLU A 186 -2.96 18.45 0.93
C GLU A 186 -4.19 17.53 1.04
N ILE A 187 -4.32 16.77 2.12
CA ILE A 187 -5.42 15.83 2.34
C ILE A 187 -6.64 16.57 2.89
N GLN A 188 -7.76 16.49 2.17
CA GLN A 188 -9.02 17.08 2.61
C GLN A 188 -9.63 16.27 3.76
N GLY A 189 -10.10 16.96 4.81
CA GLY A 189 -10.73 16.32 5.96
C GLY A 189 -9.75 15.61 6.89
N HIS A 190 -8.47 15.98 6.86
CA HIS A 190 -7.44 15.42 7.72
C HIS A 190 -7.77 15.61 9.21
N GLY A 191 -7.61 14.55 10.00
CA GLY A 191 -7.73 14.59 11.45
C GLY A 191 -6.45 15.09 12.13
N ARG A 192 -6.51 15.52 13.39
CA ARG A 192 -5.30 15.84 14.17
C ARG A 192 -4.62 14.56 14.66
N SER A 193 -3.31 14.49 14.49
CA SER A 193 -2.47 13.47 15.12
C SER A 193 -2.47 13.65 16.65
N SER A 194 -2.48 12.53 17.36
CA SER A 194 -2.26 12.44 18.80
C SER A 194 -0.89 11.81 19.07
N CYS A 195 -0.36 11.99 20.28
CA CYS A 195 0.93 11.41 20.70
C CYS A 195 0.92 9.88 20.83
N HIS A 196 -0.27 9.26 20.81
CA HIS A 196 -0.42 7.80 20.90
C HIS A 196 0.24 7.07 19.74
N LYS A 197 0.83 5.91 20.04
CA LYS A 197 1.41 5.01 19.04
C LYS A 197 0.31 4.39 18.18
N PRO A 198 0.45 4.37 16.84
CA PRO A 198 -0.54 3.77 15.97
C PRO A 198 -0.45 2.24 15.99
N GLU A 199 -1.60 1.57 15.86
CA GLU A 199 -1.68 0.15 15.55
C GLU A 199 -1.26 -0.10 14.10
N LEU A 200 -0.68 -1.25 13.80
CA LEU A 200 -0.23 -1.59 12.45
C LEU A 200 -1.19 -2.57 11.78
N ILE A 201 -1.52 -2.32 10.52
CA ILE A 201 -2.23 -3.26 9.65
C ILE A 201 -1.38 -3.50 8.42
N LEU A 202 -1.04 -4.76 8.19
CA LEU A 202 -0.38 -5.24 6.97
C LEU A 202 -1.36 -6.07 6.16
N ASN A 203 -1.55 -5.72 4.89
CA ASN A 203 -2.44 -6.45 3.99
C ASN A 203 -1.66 -6.97 2.77
N ASN A 204 -1.91 -8.23 2.40
CA ASN A 204 -1.38 -8.89 1.19
C ASN A 204 0.15 -9.02 1.13
N PHE A 205 0.80 -9.31 2.26
CA PHE A 205 2.23 -9.63 2.35
C PHE A 205 2.43 -11.16 2.40
N ASN A 206 1.82 -11.88 1.46
CA ASN A 206 1.66 -13.34 1.57
C ASN A 206 2.83 -14.15 1.01
N THR A 207 3.70 -13.57 0.18
CA THR A 207 4.88 -14.27 -0.34
C THR A 207 5.98 -14.31 0.71
N ARG A 208 6.95 -15.23 0.61
CA ARG A 208 8.11 -15.28 1.53
C ARG A 208 8.82 -13.92 1.64
N LEU A 209 9.09 -13.26 0.51
CA LEU A 209 9.62 -11.89 0.49
C LEU A 209 8.67 -10.87 1.13
N GLY A 210 7.35 -11.03 0.90
CA GLY A 210 6.31 -10.22 1.53
C GLY A 210 6.34 -10.33 3.05
N HIS A 211 6.49 -11.54 3.59
CA HIS A 211 6.65 -11.78 5.02
C HIS A 211 7.90 -11.08 5.56
N THR A 212 9.06 -11.20 4.91
CA THR A 212 10.28 -10.50 5.33
C THR A 212 10.09 -8.98 5.38
N ILE A 213 9.52 -8.38 4.33
CA ILE A 213 9.23 -6.94 4.30
C ILE A 213 8.19 -6.55 5.35
N GLY A 214 7.16 -7.39 5.53
CA GLY A 214 6.11 -7.19 6.53
C GLY A 214 6.66 -7.22 7.96
N ARG A 215 7.57 -8.16 8.26
CA ARG A 215 8.27 -8.25 9.54
C ARG A 215 9.19 -7.07 9.76
N TRP A 216 9.90 -6.62 8.73
CA TRP A 216 10.70 -5.41 8.83
C TRP A 216 9.85 -4.17 9.10
N LEU A 217 8.74 -4.00 8.39
CA LEU A 217 7.82 -2.89 8.63
C LEU A 217 7.21 -2.96 10.04
N GLN A 218 6.92 -4.16 10.56
CA GLN A 218 6.53 -4.37 11.97
C GLN A 218 7.63 -3.94 12.93
N ALA A 219 8.89 -4.26 12.63
CA ALA A 219 10.04 -3.89 13.46
C ALA A 219 10.22 -2.37 13.64
N LEU A 220 9.63 -1.55 12.76
CA LEU A 220 9.67 -0.09 12.90
C LEU A 220 8.66 0.45 13.94
N PHE A 221 7.67 -0.34 14.38
CA PHE A 221 6.59 0.11 15.26
C PHE A 221 6.54 -0.69 16.58
N PRO A 222 6.64 -0.01 17.75
CA PRO A 222 6.73 -0.66 19.04
C PRO A 222 5.53 -1.58 19.28
N HIS A 223 5.82 -2.77 19.79
CA HIS A 223 4.82 -3.81 20.09
C HIS A 223 3.83 -3.47 21.22
N VAL A 224 3.88 -2.27 21.81
CA VAL A 224 2.97 -1.88 22.90
C VAL A 224 1.73 -1.22 22.30
N PRO A 225 0.57 -1.91 22.26
CA PRO A 225 -0.64 -1.34 21.67
C PRO A 225 -1.25 -0.28 22.58
N GLU A 226 -1.46 0.93 22.04
CA GLU A 226 -2.17 2.01 22.73
C GLU A 226 -3.59 2.19 22.16
N PHE A 227 -4.53 1.35 22.61
CA PHE A 227 -5.92 1.32 22.12
C PHE A 227 -6.70 2.64 22.34
N GLN A 228 -6.26 3.49 23.27
CA GLN A 228 -6.90 4.77 23.55
C GLN A 228 -6.77 5.76 22.38
N GLY A 229 -5.64 5.73 21.66
CA GLY A 229 -5.38 6.65 20.54
C GLY A 229 -6.29 6.40 19.35
N ARG A 230 -6.68 5.14 19.14
CA ARG A 230 -7.43 4.65 17.96
C ARG A 230 -6.79 5.06 16.65
N GLN A 231 -5.45 5.17 16.64
CA GLN A 231 -4.69 5.45 15.45
C GLN A 231 -4.24 4.13 14.83
N VAL A 232 -4.23 4.09 13.51
CA VAL A 232 -3.83 2.92 12.74
C VAL A 232 -2.98 3.36 11.56
N ALA A 233 -1.84 2.72 11.39
CA ALA A 233 -0.98 2.77 10.23
C ALA A 233 -1.25 1.53 9.37
N THR A 234 -1.67 1.74 8.13
CA THR A 234 -1.92 0.67 7.16
C THR A 234 -0.84 0.65 6.10
N PHE A 235 -0.28 -0.53 5.87
CA PHE A 235 0.49 -0.87 4.68
C PHE A 235 -0.32 -1.90 3.89
N HIS A 236 -0.78 -1.50 2.70
CA HIS A 236 -1.53 -2.37 1.82
C HIS A 236 -0.71 -2.66 0.57
N ASN A 237 -0.30 -3.92 0.42
CA ASN A 237 0.38 -4.35 -0.78
C ASN A 237 -0.63 -4.69 -1.89
N GLN A 238 -0.47 -4.07 -3.05
CA GLN A 238 -1.26 -4.38 -4.24
C GLN A 238 -0.36 -4.31 -5.46
N ARG A 239 -0.08 -5.47 -6.07
CA ARG A 239 0.79 -5.59 -7.26
C ARG A 239 2.15 -4.90 -7.07
N ASP A 240 2.79 -5.23 -5.96
CA ASP A 240 4.11 -4.70 -5.56
C ASP A 240 4.14 -3.18 -5.30
N PHE A 241 2.98 -2.53 -5.29
CA PHE A 241 2.81 -1.20 -4.73
C PHE A 241 2.36 -1.31 -3.28
N ILE A 242 3.19 -0.81 -2.37
CA ILE A 242 2.83 -0.69 -0.96
C ILE A 242 2.20 0.68 -0.75
N PHE A 243 0.88 0.67 -0.57
CA PHE A 243 0.13 1.87 -0.19
C PHE A 243 0.20 2.07 1.31
N PHE A 244 0.84 3.16 1.72
CA PHE A 244 0.87 3.58 3.12
C PHE A 244 -0.22 4.62 3.38
N ARG A 245 -0.98 4.43 4.46
CA ARG A 245 -1.89 5.45 5.01
C ARG A 245 -1.97 5.39 6.52
N ARG A 246 -2.03 6.54 7.17
CA ARG A 246 -2.36 6.68 8.59
C ARG A 246 -3.80 7.17 8.75
N HIS A 247 -4.58 6.50 9.58
CA HIS A 247 -5.98 6.85 9.81
C HIS A 247 -6.40 6.64 11.26
N ARG A 248 -7.45 7.34 11.67
CA ARG A 248 -8.09 7.20 12.97
C ARG A 248 -9.37 6.41 12.82
N VAL A 249 -9.50 5.34 13.61
CA VAL A 249 -10.68 4.49 13.59
C VAL A 249 -11.70 5.00 14.60
N ARG A 250 -12.95 5.12 14.16
CA ARG A 250 -14.09 5.31 15.07
C ARG A 250 -15.01 4.11 14.96
N ILE A 251 -15.02 3.30 16.02
CA ILE A 251 -15.97 2.20 16.17
C ILE A 251 -17.35 2.82 16.39
N LYS A 252 -18.29 2.49 15.50
CA LYS A 252 -19.72 2.74 15.69
C LYS A 252 -20.38 1.42 16.10
N LEU A 253 -21.45 1.50 16.87
CA LEU A 253 -22.25 0.33 17.31
C LEU A 253 -22.97 -0.37 16.15
N SER A 254 -23.18 0.31 15.01
CA SER A 254 -23.54 -0.37 13.76
C SER A 254 -22.31 -1.08 13.20
N TYR A 255 -22.45 -2.29 12.65
CA TYR A 255 -21.39 -3.13 12.03
C TYR A 255 -20.48 -2.45 10.96
N LYS A 256 -20.60 -1.14 10.72
CA LYS A 256 -19.73 -0.33 9.86
C LYS A 256 -18.76 0.52 10.68
N LYS A 257 -17.45 0.25 10.55
CA LYS A 257 -16.35 1.10 11.04
C LYS A 257 -16.25 2.37 10.17
N LEU A 258 -16.14 3.55 10.78
CA LEU A 258 -15.79 4.78 10.06
C LEU A 258 -14.29 5.05 10.18
N VAL A 259 -13.66 5.33 9.04
CA VAL A 259 -12.24 5.62 8.91
C VAL A 259 -12.07 7.08 8.51
N ARG A 260 -11.14 7.80 9.16
CA ARG A 260 -10.72 9.15 8.77
C ARG A 260 -9.21 9.20 8.68
N ASP A 261 -8.68 9.72 7.58
CA ASP A 261 -7.24 9.86 7.40
C ASP A 261 -6.68 10.90 8.39
N LEU A 262 -5.53 10.60 8.98
CA LEU A 262 -4.84 11.48 9.94
C LEU A 262 -3.86 12.39 9.21
N ARG A 263 -3.60 13.54 9.84
CA ARG A 263 -2.38 14.33 9.64
C ARG A 263 -1.16 13.50 10.07
#